data_AF-A0A853F5K4-F1
#
_entry.id   AF-A0A853F5K4-F1
#
_cell.length_a   1.000
_cell.length_b   1.000
_cell.length_c   1.000
_cell.angle_alpha   90.00
_cell.angle_beta   90.00
_cell.angle_gamma   90.00
#
_symmetry.space_group_name_H-M   'P 1'
#
loop_
_entity.id
_entity.type
_entity.pdbx_description
1 polymer ?
#
loop_
_entity_poly.entity_id
_entity_poly.type
_entity_poly.pdbx_seq_one_letter_code
_entity_poly.pdbx_strand_id
1 'polypeptide(L)'
;MWLHKWKSLRHQAFELAGDAFNLESPKQIQQILFSEEGLGLTKNPKERTVNQRRSAEIARLHPLVDLILSYRTLTKLNSTYLEALPKQIDLHTKRLHTSYHQAGTATGRLSSSNPNLQKYPHS
;
A
#
# COMPACT_ATOMS: atom_id res chain seq x y z
N MET A 1 -1.38 -17.70 9.84
CA MET A 1 -2.70 -17.11 9.50
C MET A 1 -2.63 -16.04 8.40
N TRP A 2 -1.71 -15.06 8.46
CA TRP A 2 -1.66 -13.93 7.49
C TRP A 2 -0.98 -14.24 6.14
N LEU A 3 0.04 -15.10 6.11
CA LEU A 3 0.72 -15.54 4.88
C LEU A 3 -0.25 -16.19 3.87
N HIS A 4 -1.24 -16.94 4.35
CA HIS A 4 -2.25 -17.58 3.48
C HIS A 4 -3.20 -16.55 2.86
N LYS A 5 -3.56 -15.49 3.61
CA LYS A 5 -4.43 -14.43 3.12
C LYS A 5 -3.79 -13.65 1.96
N TRP A 6 -2.49 -13.37 2.04
CA TRP A 6 -1.75 -12.67 1.00
C TRP A 6 -1.66 -13.47 -0.30
N LYS A 7 -1.36 -14.77 -0.20
CA LYS A 7 -1.35 -15.70 -1.34
C LYS A 7 -2.74 -15.82 -1.98
N SER A 8 -3.79 -15.91 -1.18
CA SER A 8 -5.18 -15.98 -1.66
C SER A 8 -5.59 -14.74 -2.43
N LEU A 9 -5.33 -13.54 -1.89
CA LEU A 9 -5.66 -12.28 -2.57
C LEU A 9 -4.88 -12.11 -3.87
N ARG A 10 -3.60 -12.50 -3.88
CA ARG A 10 -2.78 -12.48 -5.09
C ARG A 10 -3.34 -13.40 -6.17
N HIS A 11 -3.68 -14.62 -5.79
CA HIS A 11 -4.25 -15.59 -6.74
C HIS A 11 -5.57 -15.07 -7.32
N GLN A 12 -6.48 -14.58 -6.48
CA GLN A 12 -7.75 -14.02 -6.94
C GLN A 12 -7.54 -12.81 -7.88
N ALA A 13 -6.54 -11.98 -7.61
CA ALA A 13 -6.23 -10.85 -8.47
C ALA A 13 -5.71 -11.30 -9.85
N PHE A 14 -4.91 -12.37 -9.92
CA PHE A 14 -4.41 -12.92 -11.19
C PHE A 14 -5.53 -13.57 -11.99
N GLU A 15 -6.42 -14.33 -11.34
CA GLU A 15 -7.61 -14.91 -11.99
C GLU A 15 -8.52 -13.84 -12.59
N LEU A 16 -8.79 -12.75 -11.86
CA LEU A 16 -9.61 -11.65 -12.37
C LEU A 16 -8.93 -10.82 -13.45
N ALA A 17 -7.60 -10.78 -13.48
CA ALA A 17 -6.84 -10.06 -14.49
C ALA A 17 -6.56 -10.90 -15.74
N GLY A 18 -6.73 -12.23 -15.67
CA GLY A 18 -6.40 -13.16 -16.75
C GLY A 18 -4.90 -13.42 -16.94
N ASP A 19 -4.02 -12.73 -16.20
CA ASP A 19 -2.57 -12.91 -16.27
C ASP A 19 -1.91 -12.56 -14.93
N ALA A 20 -0.70 -13.08 -14.73
CA ALA A 20 0.14 -12.77 -13.58
C ALA A 20 0.84 -11.42 -13.76
N PHE A 21 0.77 -10.57 -12.74
CA PHE A 21 1.43 -9.28 -12.74
C PHE A 21 1.95 -8.90 -11.35
N ASN A 22 2.76 -7.86 -11.28
CA ASN A 22 3.30 -7.33 -10.04
C ASN A 22 2.30 -6.36 -9.40
N LEU A 23 1.62 -6.83 -8.35
CA LEU A 23 0.67 -6.07 -7.52
C LEU A 23 1.32 -4.89 -6.74
N GLU A 24 2.64 -4.84 -6.70
CA GLU A 24 3.38 -3.73 -6.11
C GLU A 24 3.71 -2.67 -7.16
N SER A 25 3.83 -3.04 -8.44
CA SER A 25 4.15 -2.12 -9.55
C SER A 25 2.96 -1.25 -9.95
N PRO A 26 3.00 0.08 -9.69
CA PRO A 26 1.93 0.97 -10.11
C PRO A 26 1.76 1.02 -11.63
N LYS A 27 2.84 0.78 -12.39
CA LYS A 27 2.84 0.78 -13.86
C LYS A 27 2.05 -0.42 -14.39
N GLN A 28 2.32 -1.62 -13.89
CA GLN A 28 1.61 -2.83 -14.33
C GLN A 28 0.14 -2.80 -13.92
N ILE A 29 -0.17 -2.32 -12.71
CA ILE A 29 -1.57 -2.12 -12.29
C ILE A 29 -2.29 -1.13 -13.21
N GLN A 30 -1.65 -0.03 -13.59
CA GLN A 30 -2.27 0.91 -14.53
C GLN A 30 -2.54 0.27 -15.89
N GLN A 31 -1.62 -0.56 -16.38
CA GLN A 31 -1.79 -1.27 -17.64
C GLN A 31 -2.96 -2.26 -17.56
N ILE A 32 -2.99 -3.12 -16.54
CA ILE A 32 -4.06 -4.11 -16.33
C ILE A 32 -5.43 -3.43 -16.21
N LEU A 33 -5.53 -2.32 -15.46
CA LEU A 33 -6.81 -1.67 -15.19
C LEU A 33 -7.31 -0.78 -16.33
N PHE A 34 -6.41 -0.05 -17.01
CA PHE A 34 -6.80 1.07 -17.89
C PHE A 34 -6.33 0.95 -19.34
N SER A 35 -5.52 -0.05 -19.69
CA SER A 35 -5.14 -0.27 -21.10
C SER A 35 -6.26 -0.98 -21.86
N GLU A 36 -6.29 -0.80 -23.18
CA GLU A 36 -7.22 -1.50 -24.08
C GLU A 36 -6.98 -3.02 -24.10
N GLU A 37 -5.73 -3.44 -23.90
CA GLU A 37 -5.34 -4.86 -23.78
C GLU A 37 -5.72 -5.46 -22.40
N GLY A 38 -6.09 -4.61 -21.44
CA GLY A 38 -6.51 -4.98 -20.09
C GLY A 38 -8.03 -4.85 -19.91
N LEU A 39 -8.45 -4.31 -18.76
CA LEU A 39 -9.87 -4.15 -18.43
C LEU A 39 -10.52 -2.90 -19.06
N GLY A 40 -9.76 -2.00 -19.68
CA GLY A 40 -10.28 -0.81 -20.34
C GLY A 40 -11.10 0.12 -19.45
N LEU A 41 -10.87 0.14 -18.13
CA LEU A 41 -11.62 1.00 -17.22
C LEU A 41 -11.39 2.48 -17.57
N THR A 42 -12.43 3.30 -17.44
CA THR A 42 -12.31 4.74 -17.66
C THR A 42 -11.43 5.38 -16.59
N LYS A 43 -10.28 5.88 -17.03
CA LYS A 43 -9.35 6.60 -16.17
C LYS A 43 -9.91 7.99 -15.85
N ASN A 44 -10.25 8.26 -14.60
CA ASN A 44 -10.51 9.64 -14.18
C ASN A 44 -9.24 10.48 -14.44
N PRO A 45 -9.33 11.64 -15.12
CA PRO A 45 -8.15 12.44 -15.49
C PRO A 45 -7.36 13.00 -14.28
N LYS A 46 -7.97 13.04 -13.09
CA LYS A 46 -7.30 13.37 -11.82
C LYS A 46 -6.59 12.18 -11.16
N GLU A 47 -6.76 10.97 -11.69
CA GLU A 47 -6.32 9.71 -11.10
C GLU A 47 -5.17 9.11 -11.91
N ARG A 48 -3.96 9.37 -11.42
CA ARG A 48 -2.75 8.77 -11.99
C ARG A 48 -2.41 7.41 -11.38
N THR A 49 -2.92 7.08 -10.18
CA THR A 49 -2.58 5.85 -9.46
C THR A 49 -3.72 5.41 -8.54
N VAL A 50 -3.99 4.10 -8.50
CA VAL A 50 -4.87 3.49 -7.50
C VAL A 50 -4.23 3.60 -6.12
N ASN A 51 -4.76 4.50 -5.29
CA ASN A 51 -4.28 4.80 -3.95
C ASN A 51 -5.42 4.67 -2.93
N GLN A 52 -5.09 4.20 -1.73
CA GLN A 52 -6.03 3.92 -0.63
C GLN A 52 -6.95 5.08 -0.22
N ARG A 53 -6.56 6.34 -0.42
CA ARG A 53 -7.36 7.52 -0.03
C ARG A 53 -8.43 7.91 -1.05
N ARG A 54 -8.42 7.32 -2.24
CA ARG A 54 -9.30 7.68 -3.37
C ARG A 54 -10.12 6.45 -3.85
N SER A 55 -10.25 5.46 -2.98
CA SER A 55 -10.63 4.09 -3.30
C SER A 55 -12.13 3.86 -3.51
N ALA A 56 -13.00 4.59 -2.83
CA ALA A 56 -14.42 4.24 -2.79
C ALA A 56 -15.14 4.31 -4.16
N GLU A 57 -14.78 5.27 -5.02
CA GLU A 57 -15.38 5.39 -6.35
C GLU A 57 -14.78 4.38 -7.35
N ILE A 58 -13.46 4.17 -7.31
CA ILE A 58 -12.76 3.26 -8.23
C ILE A 58 -13.02 1.79 -7.87
N ALA A 59 -13.15 1.47 -6.59
CA ALA A 59 -13.54 0.14 -6.09
C ALA A 59 -14.85 -0.35 -6.70
N ARG A 60 -15.80 0.57 -6.93
CA ARG A 60 -17.09 0.26 -7.56
C ARG A 60 -16.98 -0.11 -9.04
N LEU A 61 -15.85 0.19 -9.70
CA LEU A 61 -15.67 -0.08 -11.12
C LEU A 61 -15.35 -1.54 -11.41
N HIS A 62 -14.56 -2.20 -10.54
CA HIS A 62 -14.19 -3.60 -10.75
C HIS A 62 -13.67 -4.29 -9.47
N PRO A 63 -14.06 -5.54 -9.18
CA PRO A 63 -13.61 -6.28 -7.99
C PRO A 63 -12.07 -6.42 -7.88
N LEU A 64 -11.36 -6.39 -9.00
CA LEU A 64 -9.89 -6.41 -9.03
C LEU A 64 -9.26 -5.25 -8.26
N VAL A 65 -9.90 -4.07 -8.26
CA VAL A 65 -9.41 -2.88 -7.55
C VAL A 65 -9.37 -3.13 -6.05
N ASP A 66 -10.42 -3.73 -5.50
CA ASP A 66 -10.52 -4.06 -4.07
C ASP A 66 -9.49 -5.10 -3.63
N LEU A 67 -9.24 -6.10 -4.48
CA LEU A 67 -8.19 -7.09 -4.24
C LEU A 67 -6.80 -6.46 -4.22
N ILE A 68 -6.49 -5.58 -5.19
CA ILE A 68 -5.22 -4.86 -5.25
C ILE A 68 -5.02 -3.99 -4.00
N LEU A 69 -6.06 -3.25 -3.59
CA LEU A 69 -6.01 -2.40 -2.41
C LEU A 69 -5.82 -3.21 -1.14
N SER A 70 -6.56 -4.31 -0.99
CA SER A 70 -6.44 -5.24 0.13
C SER A 70 -5.04 -5.84 0.21
N TYR A 71 -4.51 -6.32 -0.92
CA TYR A 71 -3.14 -6.85 -1.02
C TYR A 71 -2.12 -5.80 -0.57
N ARG A 72 -2.16 -4.58 -1.14
CA ARG A 72 -1.21 -3.51 -0.81
C ARG A 72 -1.28 -3.06 0.63
N THR A 73 -2.49 -3.06 1.22
CA THR A 73 -2.68 -2.79 2.66
C THR A 73 -1.91 -3.79 3.50
N LEU A 74 -2.10 -5.09 3.21
CA LEU A 74 -1.43 -6.17 3.92
C LEU A 74 0.08 -6.15 3.71
N THR A 75 0.55 -5.95 2.47
CA THR A 75 1.99 -5.86 2.17
C THR A 75 2.64 -4.74 2.98
N LYS A 76 2.02 -3.56 3.00
CA LYS A 76 2.56 -2.41 3.73
C LYS A 76 2.55 -2.64 5.25
N LEU A 77 1.50 -3.25 5.78
CA LEU A 77 1.43 -3.65 7.19
C LEU A 77 2.58 -4.60 7.54
N ASN A 78 2.81 -5.61 6.68
CA ASN A 78 3.85 -6.59 6.91
C ASN A 78 5.26 -5.97 6.81
N SER A 79 5.59 -5.34 5.67
CA SER A 79 6.94 -4.87 5.40
C SER A 79 7.37 -3.69 6.25
N THR A 80 6.47 -2.73 6.50
CA THR A 80 6.81 -1.48 7.19
C THR A 80 6.70 -1.61 8.70
N TYR A 81 5.80 -2.46 9.21
CA TYR A 81 5.51 -2.52 10.65
C TYR A 81 5.93 -3.84 11.27
N LEU A 82 5.49 -4.97 10.72
CA LEU A 82 5.72 -6.26 11.36
C LEU A 82 7.15 -6.77 11.17
N GLU A 83 7.76 -6.53 10.01
CA GLU A 83 9.13 -6.99 9.75
C GLU A 83 10.20 -5.96 10.13
N ALA A 84 9.92 -4.67 9.91
CA ALA A 84 10.92 -3.62 10.08
C ALA A 84 11.01 -3.11 11.52
N LEU A 85 9.89 -2.85 12.21
CA LEU A 85 9.93 -2.25 13.55
C LEU A 85 10.59 -3.14 14.62
N PRO A 86 10.36 -4.47 14.65
CA PRO A 86 11.05 -5.31 15.63
C PRO A 86 12.57 -5.27 15.50
N LYS A 87 13.08 -5.10 14.27
CA LYS A 87 14.52 -4.95 14.00
C LYS A 87 15.09 -3.60 14.45
N GLN A 88 14.23 -2.65 14.81
CA GLN A 88 14.60 -1.31 15.27
C GLN A 88 14.33 -1.11 16.76
N ILE A 89 14.00 -2.18 17.49
CA ILE A 89 13.89 -2.14 18.96
C ILE A 89 15.30 -2.02 19.52
N ASP A 90 15.51 -0.99 20.35
CA ASP A 90 16.73 -0.87 21.11
C ASP A 90 16.82 -1.98 22.16
N LEU A 91 17.91 -2.74 22.15
CA LEU A 91 18.07 -3.92 23.01
C LEU A 91 18.25 -3.56 24.49
N HIS A 92 18.70 -2.35 24.81
CA HIS A 92 18.91 -1.88 26.17
C HIS A 92 17.62 -1.31 26.78
N THR A 93 16.92 -0.45 26.05
CA THR A 93 15.68 0.17 26.55
C THR A 93 14.44 -0.68 26.33
N LYS A 94 14.51 -1.68 25.43
CA LYS A 94 13.37 -2.47 24.94
C LYS A 94 12.26 -1.61 24.32
N ARG A 95 12.61 -0.43 23.80
CA ARG A 95 11.68 0.54 23.20
C ARG A 95 12.11 0.91 21.79
N LEU A 96 11.15 1.43 21.03
CA LEU A 96 11.41 2.12 19.77
C LEU A 96 11.71 3.59 20.04
N HIS A 97 12.79 4.09 19.44
CA HIS A 97 13.17 5.50 19.48
C HIS A 97 13.01 6.09 18.09
N THR A 98 12.33 7.22 17.97
CA THR A 98 12.16 7.97 16.72
C THR A 98 12.85 9.33 16.85
N SER A 99 13.31 9.89 15.74
CA SER A 99 13.84 11.25 15.69
C SER A 99 12.77 12.20 15.18
N TYR A 100 12.45 13.24 15.95
CA TYR A 100 11.56 14.32 15.53
C TYR A 100 12.35 15.50 14.98
N HIS A 101 12.07 15.89 13.74
CA HIS A 101 12.68 17.03 13.07
C HIS A 101 11.78 18.25 13.19
N GLN A 102 12.28 19.27 13.87
CA GLN A 102 11.55 20.51 14.11
C GLN A 102 11.64 21.50 12.94
N ALA A 103 12.77 21.51 12.21
CA ALA A 103 13.03 22.42 11.10
C ALA A 103 12.93 21.73 9.72
N GLY A 104 11.91 20.89 9.53
CA GLY A 104 11.80 20.02 8.34
C GLY A 104 10.57 20.22 7.46
N THR A 105 9.56 20.97 7.90
CA THR A 105 8.33 21.16 7.12
C THR A 105 8.04 22.64 6.91
N ALA A 106 7.61 23.02 5.70
CA ALA A 106 7.25 24.40 5.37
C ALA A 106 6.05 24.93 6.19
N THR A 107 5.31 24.04 6.84
CA THR A 107 4.11 24.37 7.63
C THR A 107 4.36 24.43 9.14
N GLY A 108 5.60 24.19 9.59
CA GLY A 108 5.95 24.18 11.02
C GLY A 108 5.53 22.93 11.79
N ARG A 109 5.01 21.90 11.12
CA ARG A 109 4.76 20.58 11.74
C ARG A 109 6.06 19.83 12.00
N LEU A 110 6.12 19.07 13.10
CA LEU A 110 7.18 18.10 13.31
C LEU A 110 7.09 16.98 12.27
N SER A 111 8.23 16.48 11.81
CA SER A 111 8.31 15.23 11.04
C SER A 111 9.09 14.17 11.82
N SER A 112 8.83 12.88 11.58
CA SER A 112 9.53 11.79 12.27
C SER A 112 10.31 10.87 11.31
N SER A 113 11.47 10.39 11.74
CA SER A 113 12.28 9.40 11.01
C SER A 113 12.93 8.38 11.95
N ASN A 114 13.37 7.26 11.36
CA ASN A 114 14.17 6.21 12.01
C ASN A 114 13.61 5.69 13.36
N PRO A 115 12.39 5.12 13.41
CA PRO A 115 11.40 4.99 12.33
C PRO A 115 10.44 6.17 12.24
N ASN A 116 9.76 6.32 11.10
CA ASN A 116 8.68 7.30 10.98
C ASN A 116 7.40 6.77 11.67
N LEU A 117 7.17 7.20 12.91
CA LEU A 117 6.01 6.78 13.70
C LEU A 117 4.74 7.59 13.41
N GLN A 118 4.83 8.66 12.62
CA GLN A 118 3.66 9.47 12.21
C GLN A 118 2.79 8.79 11.15
N LYS A 119 3.32 7.77 10.45
CA LYS A 119 2.62 7.10 9.33
C LYS A 119 1.88 5.81 9.74
N TYR A 120 1.76 5.54 11.04
CA TYR A 120 1.14 4.31 11.55
C TYR A 120 -0.31 4.15 11.05
N PRO A 121 -0.72 2.95 10.60
CA PRO A 121 -2.09 2.71 10.17
C PRO A 121 -3.00 2.78 11.40
N HIS A 122 -3.94 3.72 11.38
CA HIS A 122 -5.05 3.73 12.32
C HIS A 122 -6.08 2.69 11.86
N SER A 123 -6.54 1.87 12.80
CA SER A 123 -7.64 0.92 12.61
C SER A 123 -8.94 1.62 12.27
#